data_AF-A0A7X6WM08-F1
#
_entry.id   AF-A0A7X6WM08-F1
#
_cell.length_a   1.000
_cell.length_b   1.000
_cell.length_c   1.000
_cell.angle_alpha   90.00
_cell.angle_beta   90.00
_cell.angle_gamma   90.00
#
_symmetry.space_group_name_H-M   'P 1'
#
loop_
_entity.id
_entity.type
_entity.pdbx_description
1 polymer ?
#
loop_
_entity_poly.entity_id
_entity_poly.type
_entity_poly.pdbx_seq_one_letter_code
_entity_poly.pdbx_strand_id
1 'polypeptide(L)'
;FGLRTFNRPNPIGLTVVKLDSIQGNMLTVSNLDFINGTPVLDIKPYYDQDIIFSPILPYIKPTDPNTLEAILMKKALNHHGEKCAQLMIAVKMALLAEKEFGLLTAHDLKVSVTGSRCLGDALQGITLAKLANPSRFQFEENDEQAISVWEKGNRAIIITFKGNKDDQARNQRTELPSDQQFEVQYKEGV
;
A
#
# COMPACT_ATOMS: atom_id res chain seq x y z
N PHE A 1 -6.25 23.66 24.09
CA PHE A 1 -5.99 22.26 23.67
C PHE A 1 -4.54 21.78 23.87
N GLY A 2 -3.62 22.58 24.45
CA GLY A 2 -2.21 22.19 24.66
C GLY A 2 -1.79 21.73 26.07
N LEU A 3 -2.74 21.49 26.98
CA LEU A 3 -2.41 21.06 28.36
C LEU A 3 -2.36 19.53 28.44
N ARG A 4 -1.36 18.91 29.07
CA ARG A 4 -1.30 17.45 29.34
C ARG A 4 -2.04 17.05 30.62
N THR A 5 -3.02 17.85 31.04
CA THR A 5 -3.84 17.55 32.23
C THR A 5 -4.75 16.35 31.95
N PHE A 6 -4.79 15.41 32.90
CA PHE A 6 -5.70 14.26 32.88
C PHE A 6 -7.17 14.70 32.89
N ASN A 7 -7.48 15.85 33.50
CA ASN A 7 -8.85 16.33 33.63
C ASN A 7 -9.31 17.01 32.33
N ARG A 8 -9.93 16.23 31.44
CA ARG A 8 -10.53 16.68 30.18
C ARG A 8 -12.05 16.82 30.35
N PRO A 9 -12.68 17.87 29.78
CA PRO A 9 -14.14 17.94 29.70
C PRO A 9 -14.76 16.74 28.98
N ASN A 10 -14.03 16.14 28.04
CA ASN A 10 -14.32 14.83 27.47
C ASN A 10 -13.18 13.85 27.85
N PRO A 11 -13.38 12.95 28.83
CA PRO A 11 -12.32 12.05 29.33
C PRO A 11 -12.03 10.86 28.41
N ILE A 12 -12.63 10.80 27.22
CA ILE A 12 -12.41 9.73 26.25
C ILE A 12 -11.19 10.07 25.37
N GLY A 13 -10.19 9.19 25.41
CA GLY A 13 -9.01 9.24 24.54
C GLY A 13 -9.03 8.12 23.49
N LEU A 14 -8.34 8.36 22.37
CA LEU A 14 -8.07 7.36 21.33
C LEU A 14 -6.55 7.23 21.19
N THR A 15 -6.06 6.01 21.16
CA THR A 15 -4.63 5.75 20.92
C THR A 15 -4.47 4.55 19.99
N VAL A 16 -3.51 4.65 19.08
CA VAL A 16 -3.11 3.55 18.20
C VAL A 16 -1.93 2.85 18.85
N VAL A 17 -2.06 1.54 19.07
CA VAL A 17 -1.01 0.72 19.68
C VAL A 17 -0.51 -0.34 18.72
N LYS A 18 0.73 -0.80 18.94
CA LYS A 18 1.24 -1.99 18.27
C LYS A 18 0.70 -3.22 18.98
N LEU A 19 -0.01 -4.09 18.25
CA LEU A 19 -0.42 -5.40 18.76
C LEU A 19 0.76 -6.38 18.66
N ASP A 20 1.23 -6.88 19.80
CA ASP A 20 2.37 -7.80 19.87
C ASP A 20 1.94 -9.26 19.90
N SER A 21 0.86 -9.59 20.64
CA SER A 21 0.31 -10.95 20.65
C SER A 21 -1.16 -11.01 21.06
N ILE A 22 -1.82 -12.10 20.67
CA ILE A 22 -3.20 -12.44 21.06
C ILE A 22 -3.17 -13.80 21.75
N GLN A 23 -3.73 -13.86 22.96
CA GLN A 23 -3.87 -15.09 23.74
C GLN A 23 -5.30 -15.20 24.27
N GLY A 24 -6.17 -15.90 23.53
CA GLY A 24 -7.59 -15.96 23.84
C GLY A 24 -8.23 -14.56 23.79
N ASN A 25 -8.72 -14.09 24.94
CA ASN A 25 -9.29 -12.75 25.11
C ASN A 25 -8.29 -11.71 25.66
N MET A 26 -6.99 -12.05 25.71
CA MET A 26 -5.93 -11.15 26.18
C MET A 26 -5.11 -10.63 25.00
N LEU A 27 -4.91 -9.31 24.96
CA LEU A 27 -4.06 -8.64 23.97
C LEU A 27 -2.82 -8.08 24.65
N THR A 28 -1.64 -8.41 24.13
CA THR A 28 -0.39 -7.75 24.51
C THR A 28 -0.12 -6.63 23.53
N VAL A 29 0.07 -5.41 24.02
CA VAL A 29 0.29 -4.23 23.17
C VAL A 29 1.48 -3.40 23.66
N SER A 30 2.14 -2.72 22.73
CA SER A 30 3.22 -1.77 23.00
C SER A 30 2.80 -0.35 22.63
N ASN A 31 3.47 0.64 23.23
CA ASN A 31 3.25 2.08 23.03
C ASN A 31 1.87 2.58 23.52
N LEU A 32 1.31 1.94 24.55
CA LEU A 32 0.10 2.42 25.22
C LEU A 32 0.44 3.63 26.10
N ASP A 33 -0.16 4.78 25.82
CA ASP A 33 0.03 6.03 26.58
C ASP A 33 -1.07 6.21 27.64
N PHE A 34 -1.30 5.18 28.47
CA PHE A 34 -2.29 5.20 29.55
C PHE A 34 -1.68 4.78 30.89
N ILE A 35 -2.20 5.35 31.98
CA ILE A 35 -1.85 4.91 33.33
C ILE A 35 -2.56 3.59 33.65
N ASN A 36 -1.95 2.78 34.51
CA ASN A 36 -2.55 1.53 34.97
C ASN A 36 -3.93 1.78 35.61
N GLY A 37 -4.91 0.93 35.30
CA GLY A 37 -6.30 1.06 35.76
C GLY A 37 -7.17 2.02 34.94
N THR A 38 -6.63 2.66 33.88
CA THR A 38 -7.47 3.43 32.93
C THR A 38 -8.46 2.48 32.24
N PRO A 39 -9.79 2.72 32.33
CA PRO A 39 -10.78 1.84 31.71
C PRO A 39 -10.71 1.94 30.18
N VAL A 40 -10.78 0.79 29.51
CA VAL A 40 -10.90 0.70 28.05
C VAL A 40 -12.36 0.53 27.68
N LEU A 41 -12.90 1.47 26.91
CA LEU A 41 -14.31 1.45 26.49
C LEU A 41 -14.55 0.51 25.31
N ASP A 42 -13.63 0.47 24.35
CA ASP A 42 -13.78 -0.23 23.08
C ASP A 42 -12.40 -0.51 22.43
N ILE A 43 -12.34 -1.50 21.56
CA ILE A 43 -11.16 -1.84 20.76
C ILE A 43 -11.60 -1.93 19.30
N LYS A 44 -11.01 -1.09 18.44
CA LYS A 44 -11.26 -1.10 17.00
C LYS A 44 -10.08 -1.68 16.23
N PRO A 45 -10.31 -2.47 15.17
CA PRO A 45 -9.25 -2.85 14.26
C PRO A 45 -8.69 -1.60 13.57
N TYR A 46 -7.41 -1.63 13.26
CA TYR A 46 -6.76 -0.59 12.48
C TYR A 46 -7.27 -0.62 11.03
N TYR A 47 -7.36 0.54 10.37
CA TYR A 47 -7.75 0.63 8.97
C TYR A 47 -6.60 1.19 8.11
N ASP A 48 -6.44 0.72 6.87
CA ASP A 48 -5.29 1.12 6.03
C ASP A 48 -5.28 2.60 5.63
N GLN A 49 -6.39 3.30 5.80
CA GLN A 49 -6.51 4.74 5.56
C GLN A 49 -6.13 5.59 6.77
N ASP A 50 -5.81 4.96 7.90
CA ASP A 50 -5.28 5.67 9.06
C ASP A 50 -3.79 6.04 8.85
N ILE A 51 -3.23 6.81 9.78
CA ILE A 51 -1.96 7.55 9.60
C ILE A 51 -0.65 6.73 9.63
N ILE A 52 -0.69 5.45 10.00
CA ILE A 52 0.50 4.59 10.14
C ILE A 52 0.79 3.94 8.80
N PHE A 53 1.94 4.26 8.23
CA PHE A 53 2.40 3.65 7.01
C PHE A 53 2.76 2.17 7.21
N SER A 54 2.31 1.31 6.30
CA SER A 54 2.55 -0.15 6.30
C SER A 54 2.07 -0.90 7.56
N PRO A 55 0.80 -0.75 7.99
CA PRO A 55 0.26 -1.51 9.11
C PRO A 55 0.07 -2.99 8.72
N ILE A 56 0.06 -3.89 9.71
CA ILE A 56 -0.34 -5.28 9.51
C ILE A 56 -1.86 -5.34 9.62
N LEU A 57 -2.53 -5.82 8.56
CA LEU A 57 -3.98 -5.82 8.44
C LEU A 57 -4.51 -7.19 8.01
N PRO A 58 -5.74 -7.54 8.41
CA PRO A 58 -6.42 -8.69 7.84
C PRO A 58 -6.65 -8.47 6.34
N TYR A 59 -6.48 -9.52 5.54
CA TYR A 59 -6.82 -9.49 4.13
C TYR A 59 -8.29 -9.84 3.92
N ILE A 60 -9.07 -8.85 3.49
CA ILE A 60 -10.44 -9.05 3.05
C ILE A 60 -10.45 -8.84 1.54
N LYS A 61 -10.50 -9.94 0.78
CA LYS A 61 -10.48 -9.88 -0.68
C LYS A 61 -11.82 -9.30 -1.19
N PRO A 62 -11.80 -8.24 -2.01
CA PRO A 62 -13.01 -7.78 -2.69
C PRO A 62 -13.55 -8.87 -3.62
N THR A 63 -14.87 -9.07 -3.61
CA THR A 63 -15.56 -10.04 -4.49
C THR A 63 -15.73 -9.54 -5.91
N ASP A 64 -15.79 -8.21 -6.11
CA ASP A 64 -15.98 -7.56 -7.40
C ASP A 64 -14.68 -6.86 -7.88
N PRO A 65 -14.25 -7.08 -9.13
CA PRO A 65 -13.06 -6.44 -9.71
C PRO A 65 -13.10 -4.91 -9.70
N ASN A 66 -14.27 -4.29 -9.91
CA ASN A 66 -14.38 -2.83 -9.92
C ASN A 66 -14.12 -2.25 -8.51
N THR A 67 -14.51 -2.98 -7.48
CA THR A 67 -14.23 -2.63 -6.09
C THR A 67 -12.73 -2.67 -5.79
N LEU A 68 -12.02 -3.69 -6.28
CA LEU A 68 -10.57 -3.77 -6.14
C LEU A 68 -9.88 -2.59 -6.84
N GLU A 69 -10.27 -2.28 -8.08
CA GLU A 69 -9.76 -1.13 -8.81
C GLU A 69 -9.96 0.17 -8.04
N ALA A 70 -11.18 0.43 -7.53
CA ALA A 70 -11.48 1.62 -6.75
C ALA A 70 -10.63 1.71 -5.46
N ILE A 71 -10.38 0.59 -4.78
CA ILE A 71 -9.52 0.53 -3.60
C ILE A 71 -8.07 0.89 -3.97
N LEU A 72 -7.50 0.26 -5.01
CA LEU A 72 -6.12 0.51 -5.43
C LEU A 72 -5.95 1.95 -5.92
N MET A 73 -6.92 2.47 -6.68
CA MET A 73 -6.97 3.86 -7.13
C MET A 73 -7.00 4.83 -5.96
N LYS A 74 -7.81 4.56 -4.93
CA LYS A 74 -7.87 5.39 -3.71
C LYS A 74 -6.55 5.36 -2.95
N LYS A 75 -5.92 4.19 -2.80
CA LYS A 75 -4.61 4.05 -2.13
C LYS A 75 -3.52 4.84 -2.85
N ALA A 76 -3.44 4.67 -4.16
CA ALA A 76 -2.49 5.40 -5.00
C ALA A 76 -2.70 6.92 -4.85
N LEU A 77 -3.94 7.38 -4.97
CA LEU A 77 -4.26 8.81 -4.91
C LEU A 77 -4.01 9.41 -3.52
N ASN A 78 -4.33 8.70 -2.45
CA ASN A 78 -4.11 9.19 -1.10
C ASN A 78 -2.63 9.38 -0.78
N HIS A 79 -1.76 8.50 -1.29
CA HIS A 79 -0.32 8.61 -1.10
C HIS A 79 0.29 9.65 -2.04
N HIS A 80 -0.10 9.60 -3.32
CA HIS A 80 0.47 10.42 -4.38
C HIS A 80 0.00 11.88 -4.38
N GLY A 81 -1.23 12.13 -3.93
CA GLY A 81 -1.80 13.47 -3.78
C GLY A 81 -2.48 14.04 -5.03
N GLU A 82 -2.22 13.50 -6.23
CA GLU A 82 -2.87 13.95 -7.46
C GLU A 82 -3.15 12.81 -8.45
N LYS A 83 -3.95 13.07 -9.48
CA LYS A 83 -4.16 12.11 -10.58
C LYS A 83 -3.25 12.47 -11.74
N CYS A 84 -2.47 11.51 -12.22
CA CYS A 84 -1.64 11.64 -13.41
C CYS A 84 -1.60 10.31 -14.20
N ALA A 85 -1.04 10.32 -15.42
CA ALA A 85 -0.94 9.10 -16.23
C ALA A 85 -0.14 7.98 -15.53
N GLN A 86 0.92 8.34 -14.80
CA GLN A 86 1.78 7.39 -14.09
C GLN A 86 1.03 6.69 -12.94
N LEU A 87 0.12 7.41 -12.26
CA LEU A 87 -0.77 6.80 -11.27
C LEU A 87 -1.70 5.77 -11.92
N MET A 88 -2.27 6.06 -13.11
CA MET A 88 -3.11 5.09 -13.83
C MET A 88 -2.34 3.84 -14.24
N ILE A 89 -1.08 4.01 -14.66
CA ILE A 89 -0.17 2.89 -14.96
C ILE A 89 0.11 2.08 -13.69
N ALA A 90 0.41 2.74 -12.56
CA ALA A 90 0.66 2.09 -11.27
C ALA A 90 -0.53 1.23 -10.81
N VAL A 91 -1.74 1.78 -10.85
CA VAL A 91 -2.97 1.06 -10.49
C VAL A 91 -3.16 -0.16 -11.38
N LYS A 92 -2.88 -0.03 -12.68
CA LYS A 92 -3.01 -1.16 -13.61
C LYS A 92 -1.96 -2.25 -13.36
N MET A 93 -0.70 -1.87 -13.10
CA MET A 93 0.35 -2.81 -12.69
C MET A 93 -0.03 -3.55 -11.40
N ALA A 94 -0.59 -2.83 -10.43
CA ALA A 94 -1.05 -3.42 -9.18
C ALA A 94 -2.23 -4.39 -9.39
N LEU A 95 -3.19 -4.07 -10.26
CA LEU A 95 -4.27 -5.00 -10.62
C LEU A 95 -3.74 -6.30 -11.24
N LEU A 96 -2.74 -6.20 -12.11
CA LEU A 96 -2.08 -7.37 -12.70
C LEU A 96 -1.32 -8.19 -11.64
N ALA A 97 -0.60 -7.52 -10.73
CA ALA A 97 0.09 -8.20 -9.63
C ALA A 97 -0.87 -8.83 -8.60
N GLU A 98 -2.03 -8.23 -8.34
CA GLU A 98 -3.03 -8.77 -7.40
C GLU A 98 -3.56 -10.12 -7.88
N LYS A 99 -3.77 -10.28 -9.19
CA LYS A 99 -4.18 -11.56 -9.79
C LYS A 99 -3.20 -12.70 -9.45
N GLU A 100 -1.92 -12.39 -9.28
CA GLU A 100 -0.84 -13.37 -9.06
C GLU A 100 -0.51 -13.61 -7.58
N PHE A 101 -0.50 -12.54 -6.77
CA PHE A 101 -0.03 -12.58 -5.38
C PHE A 101 -1.12 -12.38 -4.33
N GLY A 102 -2.32 -11.94 -4.73
CA GLY A 102 -3.39 -11.54 -3.82
C GLY A 102 -3.02 -10.28 -3.05
N LEU A 103 -2.88 -10.37 -1.72
CA LEU A 103 -2.61 -9.22 -0.87
C LEU A 103 -1.28 -8.51 -1.21
N LEU A 104 -1.37 -7.33 -1.82
CA LEU A 104 -0.22 -6.51 -2.21
C LEU A 104 0.51 -5.82 -1.06
N THR A 105 -0.08 -5.78 0.13
CA THR A 105 0.56 -5.27 1.36
C THR A 105 1.20 -6.38 2.20
N ALA A 106 1.26 -7.60 1.68
CA ALA A 106 1.87 -8.73 2.39
C ALA A 106 3.34 -8.46 2.74
N HIS A 107 3.74 -8.86 3.95
CA HIS A 107 5.07 -8.57 4.50
C HIS A 107 6.21 -9.30 3.77
N ASP A 108 5.90 -10.37 3.06
CA ASP A 108 6.81 -11.20 2.27
C ASP A 108 6.80 -10.85 0.76
N LEU A 109 5.99 -9.87 0.35
CA LEU A 109 5.98 -9.33 -1.01
C LEU A 109 6.96 -8.15 -1.13
N LYS A 110 7.91 -8.28 -2.05
CA LYS A 110 8.86 -7.22 -2.43
C LYS A 110 8.47 -6.64 -3.79
N VAL A 111 8.71 -5.35 -3.96
CA VAL A 111 8.37 -4.60 -5.17
C VAL A 111 9.55 -3.73 -5.57
N SER A 112 10.05 -3.89 -6.78
CA SER A 112 11.08 -3.04 -7.36
C SER A 112 10.51 -2.29 -8.56
N VAL A 113 10.75 -0.99 -8.63
CA VAL A 113 10.20 -0.12 -9.68
C VAL A 113 11.34 0.59 -10.38
N THR A 114 11.39 0.46 -11.71
CA THR A 114 12.26 1.26 -12.58
C THR A 114 11.35 2.13 -13.44
N GLY A 115 11.35 3.44 -13.18
CA GLY A 115 10.43 4.34 -13.86
C GLY A 115 10.42 5.77 -13.32
N SER A 116 9.40 6.54 -13.68
CA SER A 116 9.19 7.89 -13.15
C SER A 116 8.96 7.91 -11.63
N ARG A 117 9.26 9.04 -10.99
CA ARG A 117 8.98 9.24 -9.56
C ARG A 117 7.51 9.06 -9.21
N CYS A 118 6.59 9.50 -10.07
CA CYS A 118 5.15 9.35 -9.85
C CYS A 118 4.73 7.87 -9.88
N LEU A 119 5.33 7.06 -10.76
CA LEU A 119 5.06 5.62 -10.80
C LEU A 119 5.55 4.92 -9.53
N GLY A 120 6.78 5.24 -9.10
CA GLY A 120 7.36 4.70 -7.88
C GLY A 120 6.53 5.07 -6.64
N ASP A 121 6.19 6.35 -6.50
CA ASP A 121 5.38 6.88 -5.40
C ASP A 121 3.98 6.25 -5.34
N ALA A 122 3.28 6.16 -6.48
CA ALA A 122 1.97 5.51 -6.54
C ALA A 122 2.01 4.02 -6.18
N LEU A 123 3.01 3.27 -6.68
CA LEU A 123 3.18 1.85 -6.33
C LEU A 123 3.60 1.65 -4.86
N GLN A 124 4.43 2.55 -4.30
CA GLN A 124 4.73 2.55 -2.88
C GLN A 124 3.46 2.78 -2.04
N GLY A 125 2.60 3.72 -2.44
CA GLY A 125 1.33 3.98 -1.79
C GLY A 125 0.35 2.81 -1.82
N ILE A 126 0.24 2.12 -2.97
CA ILE A 126 -0.62 0.95 -3.14
C ILE A 126 -0.18 -0.22 -2.24
N THR A 127 1.12 -0.48 -2.21
CA THR A 127 1.71 -1.67 -1.58
C THR A 127 2.09 -1.44 -0.12
N LEU A 128 2.15 -0.17 0.28
CA LEU A 128 2.74 0.30 1.53
C LEU A 128 4.14 -0.30 1.75
N ALA A 129 4.85 -0.63 0.67
CA ALA A 129 6.16 -1.24 0.75
C ALA A 129 7.18 -0.20 1.18
N LYS A 130 7.90 -0.51 2.26
CA LYS A 130 8.88 0.41 2.85
C LYS A 130 10.21 0.33 2.11
N LEU A 131 10.88 1.47 1.98
CA LEU A 131 12.27 1.54 1.53
C LEU A 131 13.24 0.88 2.54
N ALA A 132 12.88 0.82 3.83
CA ALA A 132 13.73 0.31 4.90
C ALA A 132 12.93 -0.37 6.04
N ASN A 133 13.65 -1.11 6.89
CA ASN A 133 13.21 -1.67 8.17
C ASN A 133 11.93 -2.53 8.15
N PRO A 134 11.91 -3.71 7.51
CA PRO A 134 12.82 -4.18 6.46
C PRO A 134 12.43 -3.59 5.10
N SER A 135 13.41 -3.50 4.18
CA SER A 135 13.12 -3.03 2.82
C SER A 135 12.25 -4.04 2.08
N ARG A 136 11.12 -3.55 1.56
CA ARG A 136 10.23 -4.26 0.63
C ARG A 136 10.03 -3.49 -0.68
N PHE A 137 10.57 -2.28 -0.77
CA PHE A 137 10.45 -1.41 -1.92
C PHE A 137 11.82 -0.96 -2.39
N GLN A 138 12.09 -1.10 -3.69
CA GLN A 138 13.27 -0.57 -4.35
C GLN A 138 12.83 0.33 -5.50
N PHE A 139 13.52 1.44 -5.70
CA PHE A 139 13.19 2.40 -6.75
C PHE A 139 14.45 2.84 -7.48
N GLU A 140 14.38 2.80 -8.80
CA GLU A 140 15.36 3.33 -9.74
C GLU A 140 14.67 4.32 -10.67
N GLU A 141 15.11 5.58 -10.67
CA GLU A 141 14.51 6.62 -11.49
C GLU A 141 14.91 6.46 -12.97
N ASN A 142 13.90 6.32 -13.84
CA ASN A 142 14.09 6.24 -15.28
C ASN A 142 12.81 6.67 -16.01
N ASP A 143 12.74 7.91 -16.49
CA ASP A 143 11.55 8.44 -17.16
C ASP A 143 11.28 7.85 -18.56
N GLU A 144 12.16 6.98 -19.07
CA GLU A 144 11.96 6.29 -20.34
C GLU A 144 11.31 4.91 -20.18
N GLN A 145 11.25 4.41 -18.95
CA GLN A 145 10.77 3.08 -18.62
C GLN A 145 9.62 3.14 -17.62
N ALA A 146 8.81 2.10 -17.63
CA ALA A 146 7.76 1.88 -16.64
C ALA A 146 7.69 0.38 -16.38
N ILE A 147 8.53 -0.07 -15.44
CA ILE A 147 8.71 -1.47 -15.10
C ILE A 147 8.46 -1.64 -13.60
N SER A 148 7.67 -2.66 -13.25
CA SER A 148 7.55 -3.14 -11.86
C SER A 148 7.86 -4.62 -11.78
N VAL A 149 8.68 -4.99 -10.81
CA VAL A 149 9.06 -6.37 -10.48
C VAL A 149 8.44 -6.70 -9.13
N TRP A 150 7.77 -7.84 -9.03
CA TRP A 150 7.06 -8.27 -7.84
C TRP A 150 7.55 -9.67 -7.46
N GLU A 151 7.98 -9.84 -6.21
CA GLU A 151 8.64 -11.06 -5.76
C GLU A 151 8.03 -11.54 -4.44
N LYS A 152 7.65 -12.82 -4.38
CA LYS A 152 7.13 -13.47 -3.16
C LYS A 152 7.56 -14.94 -3.11
N GLY A 153 8.46 -15.26 -2.18
CA GLY A 153 9.11 -16.57 -2.13
C GLY A 153 9.88 -16.82 -3.44
N ASN A 154 9.63 -17.96 -4.09
CA ASN A 154 10.32 -18.36 -5.33
C ASN A 154 9.62 -17.85 -6.62
N ARG A 155 8.54 -17.08 -6.48
CA ARG A 155 7.76 -16.57 -7.60
C ARG A 155 8.08 -15.10 -7.83
N ALA A 156 8.35 -14.74 -9.07
CA ALA A 156 8.50 -13.35 -9.49
C ALA A 156 7.75 -13.08 -10.80
N ILE A 157 7.19 -11.88 -10.92
CA ILE A 157 6.69 -11.37 -12.21
C ILE A 157 7.31 -10.02 -12.50
N ILE A 158 7.51 -9.74 -13.78
CA ILE A 158 7.95 -8.44 -14.29
C ILE A 158 6.83 -7.90 -15.16
N ILE A 159 6.32 -6.72 -14.82
CA ILE A 159 5.27 -6.03 -15.55
C ILE A 159 5.89 -4.80 -16.21
N THR A 160 5.90 -4.78 -17.54
CA THR A 160 6.43 -3.69 -18.34
C THR A 160 5.30 -3.00 -19.09
N PHE A 161 5.16 -1.69 -18.93
CA PHE A 161 4.27 -0.89 -19.76
C PHE A 161 4.92 -0.56 -21.11
N LYS A 162 4.20 -0.80 -22.21
CA LYS A 162 4.67 -0.65 -23.60
C LYS A 162 4.07 0.55 -24.34
N GLY A 163 3.42 1.47 -23.64
CA GLY A 163 2.85 2.68 -24.26
C GLY A 163 3.93 3.66 -24.75
N ASN A 164 3.56 4.53 -25.68
CA ASN A 164 4.46 5.56 -26.22
C ASN A 164 4.78 6.63 -25.15
N LYS A 165 5.88 7.39 -25.35
CA LYS A 165 6.25 8.52 -24.46
C LYS A 165 5.10 9.52 -24.26
N ASP A 166 4.26 9.74 -25.27
CA ASP A 166 3.06 10.57 -25.15
C ASP A 166 2.00 9.98 -24.19
N ASP A 167 1.88 8.65 -24.12
CA ASP A 167 0.96 7.98 -23.18
C ASP A 167 1.45 8.09 -21.74
N GLN A 168 2.77 8.24 -21.55
CA GLN A 168 3.41 8.45 -20.26
C GLN A 168 3.38 9.92 -19.80
N ALA A 169 3.38 10.85 -20.75
CA ALA A 169 3.45 12.30 -20.53
C ALA A 169 2.09 13.03 -20.51
N ARG A 170 1.00 12.39 -20.94
CA ARG A 170 -0.35 12.99 -20.86
C ARG A 170 -0.80 13.14 -19.41
N ASN A 171 -0.54 14.29 -18.80
CA ASN A 171 -1.00 14.71 -17.46
C ASN A 171 -2.53 14.70 -17.25
N GLN A 172 -3.33 14.17 -18.18
CA GLN A 172 -4.79 14.15 -18.14
C GLN A 172 -5.40 12.78 -18.50
N ARG A 173 -4.65 11.68 -18.41
CA ARG A 173 -5.24 10.35 -18.60
C ARG A 173 -6.27 10.09 -17.49
N THR A 174 -7.55 9.97 -17.85
CA THR A 174 -8.67 9.74 -16.91
C THR A 174 -9.00 8.27 -16.74
N GLU A 175 -8.53 7.41 -17.65
CA GLU A 175 -8.86 5.97 -17.70
C GLU A 175 -7.61 5.10 -17.56
N LEU A 176 -7.79 3.89 -17.04
CA LEU A 176 -6.70 2.94 -16.91
C LEU A 176 -6.26 2.43 -18.30
N PRO A 177 -4.95 2.28 -18.55
CA PRO A 177 -4.48 1.57 -19.74
C PRO A 177 -5.04 0.15 -19.84
N SER A 178 -5.23 -0.32 -21.06
CA SER A 178 -5.70 -1.68 -21.33
C SER A 178 -4.62 -2.72 -21.04
N ASP A 179 -5.01 -3.97 -20.79
CA ASP A 179 -4.09 -5.09 -20.54
C ASP A 179 -3.09 -5.28 -21.71
N GLN A 180 -3.50 -4.96 -22.94
CA GLN A 180 -2.65 -5.07 -24.14
C GLN A 180 -1.45 -4.11 -24.14
N GLN A 181 -1.50 -3.05 -23.33
CA GLN A 181 -0.39 -2.11 -23.17
C GLN A 181 0.66 -2.59 -22.16
N PHE A 182 0.50 -3.78 -21.60
CA PHE A 182 1.42 -4.38 -20.63
C PHE A 182 1.95 -5.72 -21.13
N GLU A 183 3.24 -5.93 -20.91
CA GLU A 183 3.88 -7.24 -21.03
C GLU A 183 4.12 -7.76 -19.61
N VAL A 184 3.68 -9.00 -19.33
CA VAL A 184 3.91 -9.69 -18.06
C VAL A 184 4.82 -10.89 -18.31
N GLN A 185 5.99 -10.90 -17.67
CA GLN A 185 6.95 -12.00 -17.73
C GLN A 185 7.00 -12.71 -16.38
N TYR A 186 6.94 -14.03 -16.39
CA TYR A 186 7.01 -14.87 -15.20
C TYR A 186 8.43 -15.40 -15.03
N LYS A 187 8.97 -15.32 -13.82
CA LYS A 187 10.27 -15.89 -13.45
C LYS A 187 10.08 -16.87 -12.28
N GLU A 188 10.62 -18.07 -12.45
CA GLU A 188 10.79 -19.03 -11.36
C GLU A 188 12.24 -18.95 -10.85
N GLY A 189 12.41 -18.58 -9.57
CA GLY A 189 13.62 -18.79 -8.77
C GLY A 189 14.84 -17.89 -9.02
N VAL A 190 15.26 -17.21 -7.95
CA VAL A 190 16.65 -17.23 -7.46
C VAL A 190 16.63 -17.94 -6.12
#